data_AF-A0A097H0V0-F1
#
_entry.id   AF-A0A097H0V0-F1
#
_cell.length_a   1.000
_cell.length_b   1.000
_cell.length_c   1.000
_cell.angle_alpha   90.00
_cell.angle_beta   90.00
_cell.angle_gamma   90.00
#
_symmetry.space_group_name_H-M   'P 1'
#
loop_
_entity.id
_entity.type
_entity.pdbx_description
1 polymer ?
#
loop_
_entity_poly.entity_id
_entity_poly.type
_entity_poly.pdbx_seq_one_letter_code
_entity_poly.pdbx_strand_id
1 'polypeptide(L)'
;MTMPGSGQVRLHKRLAALQKRAAAGDQAAAGQAALLARHLESIADGAEKKADDRCKVLVGALVGHWLSTGRPVLLHDQRALLDALNVFLVRTSERDAVLGEDGTGSDAFHRVFG
;
A
#
# COMPACT_ATOMS: atom_id res chain seq x y z
N MET A 1 -15.22 4.11 18.76
CA MET A 1 -14.48 4.14 17.47
C MET A 1 -13.14 3.44 17.71
N THR A 2 -13.01 2.16 17.34
CA THR A 2 -11.77 1.38 17.50
C THR A 2 -10.76 1.85 16.46
N MET A 3 -9.65 2.44 16.90
CA MET A 3 -8.59 2.92 16.01
C MET A 3 -8.03 1.75 15.17
N PRO A 4 -7.94 1.89 13.83
CA PRO A 4 -7.49 0.82 12.92
C PRO A 4 -6.12 0.21 13.24
N GLY A 5 -5.25 0.93 13.96
CA GLY A 5 -3.92 0.43 14.37
C GLY A 5 -3.90 -0.41 15.66
N SER A 6 -4.95 -0.36 16.48
CA SER A 6 -4.93 -0.95 17.84
C SER A 6 -4.82 -2.49 17.82
N GLY A 7 -5.41 -3.13 16.81
CA GLY A 7 -5.34 -4.59 16.61
C GLY A 7 -3.94 -5.05 16.17
N GLN A 8 -3.38 -4.39 15.16
CA GLN A 8 -2.06 -4.72 14.62
C GLN A 8 -0.95 -4.51 15.67
N VAL A 9 -1.01 -3.42 16.46
CA VAL A 9 -0.08 -3.19 17.57
C VAL A 9 -0.15 -4.31 18.61
N ARG A 10 -1.35 -4.82 18.93
CA ARG A 10 -1.50 -5.95 19.85
C ARG A 10 -0.90 -7.24 19.29
N LEU A 11 -1.08 -7.51 18.01
CA LEU A 11 -0.50 -8.69 17.35
C LEU A 11 1.03 -8.65 17.33
N HIS A 12 1.63 -7.49 17.06
CA HIS A 12 3.09 -7.33 17.10
C HIS A 12 3.65 -7.51 18.51
N LYS A 13 2.99 -6.95 19.55
CA LYS A 13 3.37 -7.20 20.95
C LYS A 13 3.27 -8.68 21.31
N ARG A 14 2.23 -9.38 20.83
CA ARG A 14 2.06 -10.82 21.04
C ARG A 14 3.16 -11.62 20.35
N LEU A 15 3.53 -11.26 19.12
CA LEU A 15 4.64 -11.91 18.41
C LEU A 15 5.95 -11.76 19.19
N ALA A 16 6.28 -10.55 19.65
CA ALA A 16 7.49 -10.32 20.44
C ALA A 16 7.53 -11.16 21.72
N ALA A 17 6.40 -11.30 22.41
CA ALA A 17 6.30 -12.15 23.60
C ALA A 17 6.51 -13.65 23.29
N LEU A 18 5.93 -14.14 22.17
CA LEU A 18 6.12 -15.52 21.71
C LEU A 18 7.57 -15.78 21.28
N GLN A 19 8.20 -14.84 20.57
CA GLN A 19 9.62 -14.92 20.19
C GLN A 19 10.53 -14.98 21.41
N LYS A 20 10.26 -14.18 22.46
CA LYS A 20 11.03 -14.23 23.71
C LYS A 20 10.93 -15.60 24.40
N ARG A 21 9.73 -16.21 24.42
CA ARG A 21 9.53 -17.56 24.98
C ARG A 21 10.21 -18.63 24.12
N ALA A 22 10.09 -18.53 22.81
CA ALA A 22 10.77 -19.42 21.87
C ALA A 22 12.29 -19.40 22.06
N ALA A 23 12.87 -18.21 22.24
CA ALA A 23 14.29 -18.04 22.53
C ALA A 23 14.72 -18.67 23.88
N ALA A 24 13.79 -18.80 24.83
CA ALA A 24 14.00 -19.51 26.09
C ALA A 24 13.81 -21.04 25.98
N GLY A 25 13.60 -21.57 24.77
CA GLY A 25 13.48 -23.01 24.51
C GLY A 25 12.04 -23.55 24.43
N ASP A 26 11.02 -22.70 24.53
CA ASP A 26 9.62 -23.10 24.40
C ASP A 26 9.26 -23.39 22.92
N GLN A 27 9.29 -24.68 22.56
CA GLN A 27 9.00 -25.15 21.19
C GLN A 27 7.56 -24.85 20.76
N ALA A 28 6.60 -24.87 21.68
CA ALA A 28 5.22 -24.51 21.37
C ALA A 28 5.10 -23.01 21.05
N ALA A 29 5.80 -22.16 21.79
CA ALA A 29 5.89 -20.73 21.48
C ALA A 29 6.59 -20.47 20.14
N ALA A 30 7.59 -21.26 19.76
CA ALA A 30 8.28 -21.14 18.47
C ALA A 30 7.32 -21.38 17.28
N GLY A 31 6.54 -22.46 17.33
CA GLY A 31 5.54 -22.76 16.30
C GLY A 31 4.46 -21.67 16.20
N GLN A 32 3.98 -21.17 17.34
CA GLN A 32 3.00 -20.08 17.37
C GLN A 32 3.57 -18.76 16.85
N ALA A 33 4.83 -18.44 17.15
CA ALA A 33 5.50 -17.27 16.63
C ALA A 33 5.63 -17.32 15.10
N ALA A 34 6.02 -18.47 14.54
CA ALA A 34 6.15 -18.64 13.10
C ALA A 34 4.81 -18.45 12.36
N LEU A 35 3.72 -19.03 12.87
CA LEU A 35 2.38 -18.85 12.29
C LEU A 35 1.92 -17.39 12.36
N LEU A 36 2.13 -16.73 13.50
CA LEU A 36 1.74 -15.33 13.68
C LEU A 36 2.57 -14.39 12.80
N ALA A 37 3.87 -14.65 12.63
CA ALA A 37 4.73 -13.89 11.73
C ALA A 37 4.24 -13.98 10.27
N ARG A 38 3.98 -15.20 9.78
CA ARG A 38 3.44 -15.41 8.42
C ARG A 38 2.09 -14.74 8.21
N HIS A 39 1.24 -14.73 9.23
CA HIS A 39 -0.04 -14.04 9.14
C HIS A 39 0.14 -12.52 9.02
N LEU A 40 1.04 -11.93 9.81
CA LEU A 40 1.35 -10.50 9.75
C LEU A 40 1.98 -10.10 8.40
N GLU A 41 2.87 -10.93 7.86
CA GLU A 41 3.43 -10.80 6.51
C GLU A 41 2.32 -10.80 5.46
N SER A 42 1.42 -11.80 5.48
CA SER A 42 0.29 -11.85 4.55
C SER A 42 -0.64 -10.63 4.63
N ILE A 43 -0.81 -10.02 5.82
CA ILE A 43 -1.56 -8.77 5.96
C ILE A 43 -0.81 -7.61 5.27
N ALA A 44 0.51 -7.53 5.47
CA ALA A 44 1.35 -6.50 4.85
C ALA A 44 1.31 -6.62 3.32
N ASP A 45 1.54 -7.82 2.78
CA ASP A 45 1.45 -8.12 1.35
C ASP A 45 0.07 -7.74 0.78
N GLY A 46 -0.99 -8.06 1.52
CA GLY A 46 -2.35 -7.72 1.15
C GLY A 46 -2.61 -6.22 1.13
N ALA A 47 -1.96 -5.46 2.02
CA ALA A 47 -2.05 -4.00 2.06
C ALA A 47 -1.28 -3.37 0.90
N GLU A 48 -0.06 -3.85 0.61
CA GLU A 48 0.73 -3.42 -0.55
C GLU A 48 0.00 -3.68 -1.85
N LYS A 49 -0.51 -4.90 -2.05
CA LYS A 49 -1.29 -5.25 -3.24
C LYS A 49 -2.50 -4.34 -3.42
N LYS A 50 -3.23 -4.03 -2.34
CA LYS A 50 -4.37 -3.10 -2.40
C LYS A 50 -3.94 -1.69 -2.78
N ALA A 51 -2.80 -1.22 -2.29
CA ALA A 51 -2.26 0.08 -2.65
C ALA A 51 -1.86 0.11 -4.13
N ASP A 52 -1.18 -0.92 -4.61
CA ASP A 52 -0.75 -1.06 -6.00
C ASP A 52 -1.95 -1.11 -6.96
N ASP A 53 -2.96 -1.93 -6.64
CA ASP A 53 -4.17 -2.04 -7.44
C ASP A 53 -4.96 -0.73 -7.45
N ARG A 54 -4.98 0.01 -6.32
CA ARG A 54 -5.58 1.35 -6.28
C ARG A 54 -4.86 2.33 -7.20
N CYS A 55 -3.53 2.32 -7.23
CA CYS A 55 -2.75 3.13 -8.18
C CYS A 55 -3.12 2.80 -9.64
N LYS A 56 -3.17 1.52 -10.00
CA LYS A 56 -3.56 1.07 -11.36
C LYS A 56 -4.95 1.56 -11.74
N VAL A 57 -5.91 1.46 -10.82
CA VAL A 57 -7.29 1.91 -11.05
C VAL A 57 -7.35 3.42 -11.28
N LEU A 58 -6.65 4.22 -10.47
CA LEU A 58 -6.67 5.68 -10.59
C LEU A 58 -5.97 6.17 -11.86
N VAL A 59 -4.84 5.56 -12.23
CA VAL A 59 -4.18 5.82 -13.51
C VAL A 59 -5.06 5.40 -14.70
N GLY A 60 -5.68 4.22 -14.62
CA GLY A 60 -6.64 3.77 -15.62
C GLY A 60 -7.84 4.70 -15.77
N ALA A 61 -8.33 5.28 -14.66
CA ALA A 61 -9.42 6.26 -14.67
C ALA A 61 -9.02 7.56 -15.40
N LEU A 62 -7.80 8.05 -15.21
CA LEU A 62 -7.26 9.20 -15.96
C LEU A 62 -7.21 8.88 -17.46
N VAL A 63 -6.64 7.73 -17.83
CA VAL A 63 -6.54 7.29 -19.24
C VAL A 63 -7.93 7.16 -19.86
N GLY A 64 -8.87 6.53 -19.17
CA GLY A 64 -10.27 6.40 -19.60
C GLY A 64 -10.95 7.76 -19.78
N HIS A 65 -10.69 8.71 -18.87
CA HIS A 65 -11.20 10.08 -19.00
C HIS A 65 -10.69 10.78 -20.26
N TRP A 66 -9.39 10.68 -20.56
CA TRP A 66 -8.83 11.24 -21.79
C TRP A 66 -9.43 10.61 -23.04
N LEU A 67 -9.53 9.28 -23.10
CA LEU A 67 -10.16 8.59 -24.21
C LEU A 67 -11.62 9.02 -24.41
N SER A 68 -12.39 9.14 -23.31
CA SER A 68 -13.79 9.55 -23.35
C SER A 68 -13.99 11.00 -23.83
N THR A 69 -12.96 11.85 -23.71
CA THR A 69 -12.99 13.26 -24.11
C THR A 69 -12.30 13.50 -25.46
N GLY A 70 -11.94 12.42 -26.18
CA GLY A 70 -11.25 12.50 -27.47
C GLY A 70 -9.81 13.02 -27.36
N ARG A 71 -9.23 13.03 -26.15
CA ARG A 71 -7.83 13.40 -25.93
C ARG A 71 -6.92 12.18 -26.15
N PRO A 72 -5.83 12.33 -26.92
CA PRO A 72 -4.84 11.27 -27.02
C PRO A 72 -4.13 11.08 -25.68
N VAL A 73 -3.74 9.84 -25.39
CA VAL A 73 -2.98 9.48 -24.18
C VAL A 73 -1.50 9.65 -24.48
N LEU A 74 -0.95 10.82 -24.18
CA LEU A 74 0.47 11.15 -24.39
C LEU A 74 1.16 11.26 -23.02
N LEU A 75 1.80 10.17 -22.60
CA LEU A 75 2.54 10.07 -21.34
C LEU A 75 3.99 9.69 -21.67
N HIS A 76 4.89 10.67 -21.70
CA HIS A 76 6.28 10.47 -22.12
C HIS A 76 7.18 9.94 -21.02
N ASP A 77 6.93 10.37 -19.78
CA ASP A 77 7.69 9.98 -18.61
C ASP A 77 6.79 9.94 -17.37
N GLN A 78 7.36 9.46 -16.27
CA GLN A 78 6.69 9.33 -14.99
C GLN A 78 6.25 10.69 -14.43
N ARG A 79 7.01 11.76 -14.69
CA ARG A 79 6.70 13.10 -14.20
C ARG A 79 5.45 13.67 -14.86
N ALA A 80 5.33 13.52 -16.18
CA ALA A 80 4.16 13.91 -16.94
C ALA A 80 2.90 13.17 -16.45
N LEU A 81 3.02 11.90 -16.08
CA LEU A 81 1.93 11.13 -15.48
C LEU A 81 1.53 11.68 -14.10
N LEU A 82 2.49 11.97 -13.23
CA LEU A 82 2.22 12.56 -11.91
C LEU A 82 1.58 13.94 -12.02
N ASP A 83 2.07 14.80 -12.91
CA ASP A 83 1.50 16.13 -13.14
C ASP A 83 0.06 16.03 -13.67
N ALA A 84 -0.23 15.07 -14.57
CA ALA A 84 -1.58 14.80 -15.03
C ALA A 84 -2.52 14.30 -13.92
N LEU A 85 -2.04 13.38 -13.07
CA LEU A 85 -2.80 12.86 -11.93
C LEU A 85 -3.03 13.93 -10.86
N ASN A 86 -2.09 14.84 -10.66
CA ASN A 86 -2.22 15.97 -9.75
C ASN A 86 -3.37 16.92 -10.14
N VAL A 87 -3.63 17.07 -11.43
CA VAL A 87 -4.76 17.85 -11.95
C VAL A 87 -6.06 17.04 -11.91
N PHE A 88 -6.01 15.74 -12.22
CA PHE A 88 -7.19 14.89 -12.33
C PHE A 88 -7.78 14.46 -10.98
N LEU A 89 -6.93 14.15 -9.99
CA LEU A 89 -7.35 13.63 -8.69
C LEU A 89 -7.77 14.75 -7.73
N VAL A 90 -9.04 14.74 -7.34
CA VAL A 90 -9.63 15.78 -6.46
C VAL A 90 -9.63 15.34 -5.00
N ARG A 91 -9.83 14.05 -4.70
CA ARG A 91 -9.95 13.58 -3.33
C ARG A 91 -8.58 13.40 -2.70
N THR A 92 -8.38 13.93 -1.49
CA THR A 92 -7.11 13.80 -0.74
C THR A 92 -6.64 12.35 -0.67
N SER A 93 -7.52 11.41 -0.29
CA SER A 93 -7.13 9.99 -0.20
C SER A 93 -6.71 9.34 -1.53
N GLU A 94 -7.13 9.88 -2.68
CA GLU A 94 -6.70 9.39 -4.00
C GLU A 94 -5.38 10.04 -4.39
N ARG A 95 -5.22 11.33 -4.07
CA ARG A 95 -3.96 12.06 -4.24
C ARG A 95 -2.86 11.41 -3.42
N ASP A 96 -3.07 11.16 -2.12
CA ASP A 96 -2.08 10.53 -1.25
C ASP A 96 -1.71 9.12 -1.74
N ALA A 97 -2.70 8.36 -2.24
CA ALA A 97 -2.47 7.00 -2.73
C ALA A 97 -1.53 6.95 -3.93
N VAL A 98 -1.46 8.01 -4.75
CA VAL A 98 -0.73 8.03 -6.02
C VAL A 98 0.46 8.98 -5.98
N LEU A 99 0.26 10.21 -5.52
CA LEU A 99 1.24 11.29 -5.54
C LEU A 99 2.17 11.26 -4.31
N GLY A 100 1.76 10.58 -3.24
CA GLY A 100 2.46 10.67 -1.95
C GLY A 100 2.29 12.06 -1.31
N GLU A 101 2.91 12.25 -0.15
CA GLU A 101 2.82 13.50 0.62
C GLU A 101 3.54 14.67 -0.06
N ASP A 102 4.64 14.39 -0.77
CA ASP A 102 5.49 15.40 -1.43
C ASP A 102 5.14 15.62 -2.91
N GLY A 103 4.18 14.86 -3.44
CA GLY A 103 3.76 14.94 -4.83
C GLY A 103 4.71 14.28 -5.83
N THR A 104 5.73 13.54 -5.38
CA THR A 104 6.74 12.90 -6.24
C THR A 104 6.42 11.46 -6.60
N GLY A 105 5.32 10.92 -6.07
CA GLY A 105 4.90 9.53 -6.21
C GLY A 105 4.80 8.86 -4.84
N SER A 106 3.77 8.04 -4.66
CA SER A 106 3.71 7.14 -3.50
C SER A 106 4.61 5.92 -3.72
N ASP A 107 4.93 5.19 -2.65
CA ASP A 107 5.66 3.91 -2.76
C ASP A 107 4.96 2.93 -3.72
N ALA A 108 3.62 2.88 -3.67
CA ALA A 108 2.82 2.06 -4.56
C ALA A 108 2.92 2.52 -6.02
N PHE A 109 2.96 3.83 -6.26
CA PHE A 109 3.17 4.37 -7.59
C PHE A 109 4.54 3.98 -8.15
N HIS A 110 5.62 4.10 -7.36
CA HIS A 110 6.96 3.69 -7.80
C HIS A 110 7.10 2.18 -8.00
N ARG A 111 6.45 1.34 -7.17
CA ARG A 111 6.44 -0.12 -7.40
C ARG A 111 5.77 -0.52 -8.72
N VAL A 112 4.73 0.23 -9.14
CA VAL A 112 3.91 -0.14 -10.31
C VAL A 112 4.40 0.52 -11.60
N PHE A 113 4.90 1.75 -11.53
CA PHE A 113 5.20 2.60 -12.69
C PHE A 113 6.62 3.19 -12.70
N GLY A 114 7.43 2.89 -11.69
CA GLY A 114 8.85 3.28 -11.61
C GLY A 114 9.80 2.27 -12.20
#